data_AF-A0A3M1ZVT4-F1
#
_entry.id   AF-A0A3M1ZVT4-F1
#
_cell.length_a   1.000
_cell.length_b   1.000
_cell.length_c   1.000
_cell.angle_alpha   90.00
_cell.angle_beta   90.00
_cell.angle_gamma   90.00
#
_symmetry.space_group_name_H-M   'P 1'
#
loop_
_entity.id
_entity.type
_entity.pdbx_description
1 polymer ?
#
loop_
_entity_poly.entity_id
_entity_poly.type
_entity_poly.pdbx_seq_one_letter_code
_entity_poly.pdbx_strand_id
1 'polypeptide(L)'
;MKIAPHLLLSILLLAPATARADATGPTGRVKSLTINTSGSDDWNTHHGAVEIGRKKGPSAVYHFGRAYCPGKDLTDAQIALLAEALEEGGAIRVTPRYKNGQAGRKCLVGFTLRRGKASAAD
;
A
#
# COMPACT_ATOMS: atom_id res chain seq x y z
N MET A 1 22.31 22.80 -59.13
CA MET A 1 22.27 21.40 -58.61
C MET A 1 23.03 21.39 -57.30
N LYS A 2 22.57 20.90 -56.15
CA LYS A 2 21.28 20.40 -55.64
C LYS A 2 21.44 20.56 -54.11
N ILE A 3 20.50 21.23 -53.45
CA ILE A 3 20.42 21.29 -51.98
C ILE A 3 19.96 19.90 -51.53
N ALA A 4 20.71 19.24 -50.65
CA ALA A 4 20.32 17.95 -50.07
C ALA A 4 19.79 18.20 -48.64
N PRO A 5 18.47 18.08 -48.40
CA PRO A 5 17.85 18.39 -47.13
C PRO A 5 17.27 17.11 -46.51
N HIS A 6 17.97 16.42 -45.61
CA HIS A 6 17.32 15.37 -44.83
C HIS A 6 17.80 15.38 -43.38
N LEU A 7 17.33 16.40 -42.65
CA LEU A 7 17.11 16.32 -41.21
C LEU A 7 16.07 15.21 -40.98
N LEU A 8 16.53 13.99 -40.70
CA LEU A 8 15.67 12.92 -40.21
C LEU A 8 15.36 13.21 -38.73
N LEU A 9 14.28 13.96 -38.53
CA LEU A 9 13.68 14.26 -37.23
C LEU A 9 13.01 12.99 -36.68
N SER A 10 13.77 12.17 -35.94
CA SER A 10 13.24 11.03 -35.18
C SER A 10 12.45 11.54 -33.96
N ILE A 11 11.16 11.84 -34.16
CA ILE A 11 10.23 12.10 -33.06
C ILE A 11 9.98 10.76 -32.35
N LEU A 12 10.70 10.51 -31.26
CA LEU A 12 10.35 9.46 -30.31
C LEU A 12 8.94 9.76 -29.77
N LEU A 13 7.96 8.93 -30.13
CA LEU A 13 6.67 8.89 -29.45
C LEU A 13 6.89 8.39 -28.02
N LEU A 14 7.12 9.30 -27.07
CA LEU A 14 6.94 9.01 -25.65
C LEU A 14 5.45 8.76 -25.42
N ALA A 15 5.02 7.50 -25.47
CA ALA A 15 3.72 7.13 -24.94
C ALA A 15 3.70 7.53 -23.46
N PRO A 16 2.76 8.39 -23.01
CA PRO A 16 2.67 8.76 -21.62
C PRO A 16 2.39 7.49 -20.82
N ALA A 17 3.34 7.08 -19.98
CA ALA A 17 3.10 6.01 -19.02
C ALA A 17 1.93 6.45 -18.14
N THR A 18 0.80 5.77 -18.24
CA THR A 18 -0.38 6.04 -17.41
C THR A 18 -0.03 5.72 -15.96
N ALA A 19 0.36 6.74 -15.20
CA ALA A 19 0.57 6.60 -13.78
C ALA A 19 -0.78 6.25 -13.14
N ARG A 20 -0.97 4.96 -12.81
CA ARG A 20 -2.14 4.53 -12.05
C ARG A 20 -2.11 5.20 -10.69
N ALA A 21 -3.07 6.09 -10.46
CA ALA A 21 -3.32 6.72 -9.17
C ALA A 21 -3.59 5.65 -8.11
N ASP A 22 -3.18 5.94 -6.88
CA ASP A 22 -3.41 5.05 -5.75
C ASP A 22 -4.91 4.92 -5.48
N ALA A 23 -5.36 3.70 -5.25
CA ALA A 23 -6.72 3.46 -4.79
C ALA A 23 -6.80 3.75 -3.28
N THR A 24 -7.94 4.30 -2.85
CA THR A 24 -8.21 4.52 -1.43
C THR A 24 -9.01 3.36 -0.88
N GLY A 25 -8.51 2.74 0.18
CA GLY A 25 -9.25 1.73 0.92
C GLY A 25 -10.21 2.33 1.95
N PRO A 26 -11.11 1.50 2.49
CA PRO A 26 -11.98 1.88 3.61
C PRO A 26 -11.18 2.39 4.81
N THR A 27 -11.70 3.42 5.46
CA THR A 27 -11.23 3.81 6.80
C THR A 27 -11.68 2.78 7.83
N GLY A 28 -10.76 2.31 8.66
CA GLY A 28 -11.02 1.27 9.65
C GLY A 28 -10.09 1.33 10.85
N ARG A 29 -10.02 0.24 11.60
CA ARG A 29 -9.07 0.01 12.70
C ARG A 29 -8.10 -1.09 12.29
N VAL A 30 -6.87 -1.04 12.75
CA VAL A 30 -5.96 -2.18 12.58
C VAL A 30 -6.49 -3.32 13.42
N LYS A 31 -6.71 -4.49 12.80
CA LYS A 31 -7.14 -5.71 13.49
C LYS A 31 -5.99 -6.66 13.71
N SER A 32 -5.08 -6.73 12.75
CA SER A 32 -3.86 -7.52 12.82
C SER A 32 -2.77 -6.84 12.02
N LEU A 33 -1.53 -7.02 12.48
CA LEU A 33 -0.32 -6.65 11.79
C LEU A 33 0.60 -7.87 11.84
N THR A 34 0.90 -8.41 10.67
CA THR A 34 1.81 -9.55 10.49
C THR A 34 3.12 -9.05 9.92
N ILE A 35 4.23 -9.42 10.57
CA ILE A 35 5.58 -9.19 10.08
C ILE A 35 6.24 -10.55 9.88
N ASN A 36 6.55 -10.87 8.63
CA ASN A 36 7.36 -12.02 8.29
C ASN A 36 8.82 -11.60 8.43
N THR A 37 9.69 -12.50 8.88
CA THR A 37 11.14 -12.31 8.88
C THR A 37 11.78 -13.32 7.93
N SER A 38 13.08 -13.23 7.68
CA SER A 38 13.77 -14.12 6.72
C SER A 38 13.66 -15.62 7.04
N GLY A 39 13.27 -15.99 8.26
CA GLY A 39 13.01 -17.39 8.65
C GLY A 39 11.58 -17.89 8.36
N SER A 40 10.67 -17.03 7.91
CA SER A 40 9.28 -17.41 7.58
C SER A 40 9.19 -17.94 6.15
N ASP A 41 8.40 -19.01 5.95
CA ASP A 41 8.08 -19.55 4.62
C ASP A 41 7.41 -18.49 3.72
N ASP A 42 6.69 -17.54 4.33
CA ASP A 42 6.00 -16.46 3.62
C ASP A 42 6.89 -15.27 3.26
N TRP A 43 8.13 -15.22 3.77
CA TRP A 43 9.02 -14.07 3.58
C TRP A 43 9.32 -13.74 2.13
N ASN A 44 9.44 -14.76 1.27
CA ASN A 44 9.67 -14.55 -0.17
C ASN A 44 8.40 -14.10 -0.90
N THR A 45 7.23 -14.33 -0.29
CA THR A 45 5.94 -13.95 -0.83
C THR A 45 5.60 -12.50 -0.48
N HIS A 46 5.74 -12.13 0.80
CA HIS A 46 5.49 -10.78 1.32
C HIS A 46 6.23 -10.57 2.64
N HIS A 47 6.69 -9.36 2.92
CA HIS A 47 7.31 -9.04 4.21
C HIS A 47 6.29 -8.91 5.33
N GLY A 48 5.05 -8.60 5.00
CA GLY A 48 4.01 -8.50 6.01
C GLY A 48 2.68 -8.06 5.44
N ALA A 49 1.71 -7.99 6.33
CA ALA A 49 0.36 -7.60 5.99
C ALA A 49 -0.31 -6.87 7.17
N VAL A 50 -1.20 -5.95 6.83
CA VAL A 50 -2.07 -5.28 7.80
C VAL A 50 -3.53 -5.54 7.43
N GLU A 51 -4.31 -6.01 8.39
CA GLU A 51 -5.75 -6.16 8.24
C GLU A 51 -6.48 -4.95 8.82
N ILE A 52 -7.28 -4.29 7.97
CA ILE A 52 -8.09 -3.14 8.36
C ILE A 52 -9.55 -3.56 8.50
N GLY A 53 -10.03 -3.52 9.74
CA GLY A 53 -11.41 -3.80 10.12
C GLY A 53 -12.32 -2.60 9.92
N ARG A 54 -13.49 -2.81 9.32
CA ARG A 54 -14.54 -1.79 9.14
C ARG A 54 -15.59 -1.88 10.26
N LYS A 55 -16.33 -0.78 10.49
CA LYS A 55 -17.50 -0.80 11.39
C LYS A 55 -18.61 -1.72 10.85
N LYS A 56 -18.75 -1.79 9.53
CA LYS A 56 -19.69 -2.68 8.82
C LYS A 56 -19.00 -3.27 7.59
N GLY A 57 -19.22 -4.55 7.34
CA GLY A 57 -18.64 -5.29 6.22
C GLY A 57 -17.31 -5.98 6.53
N PRO A 58 -16.77 -6.73 5.56
CA PRO A 58 -15.58 -7.52 5.74
C PRO A 58 -14.34 -6.64 5.95
N SER A 59 -13.38 -7.17 6.71
CA SER A 59 -12.03 -6.61 6.79
C SER A 59 -11.35 -6.65 5.42
N ALA A 60 -10.34 -5.79 5.24
CA ALA A 60 -9.48 -5.82 4.06
C ALA A 60 -8.02 -6.02 4.47
N VAL A 61 -7.33 -6.94 3.80
CA VAL A 61 -5.91 -7.20 4.01
C VAL A 61 -5.08 -6.44 2.98
N TYR A 62 -4.02 -5.80 3.44
CA TYR A 62 -3.06 -5.07 2.62
C TYR A 62 -1.66 -5.64 2.89
N HIS A 63 -1.00 -6.11 1.84
CA HIS A 63 0.35 -6.68 1.91
C HIS A 63 1.40 -5.61 1.60
N PHE A 64 2.64 -5.87 2.00
CA PHE A 64 3.79 -5.10 1.58
C PHE A 64 5.01 -6.00 1.36
N GLY A 65 5.86 -5.54 0.45
CA GLY A 65 7.11 -6.19 0.06
C GLY A 65 6.99 -7.41 -0.85
N ARG A 66 8.16 -7.77 -1.39
CA ARG A 66 8.45 -9.04 -2.08
C ARG A 66 7.49 -9.35 -3.24
N ALA A 67 7.25 -10.64 -3.53
CA ALA A 67 6.58 -11.08 -4.74
C ALA A 67 5.16 -10.52 -4.87
N TYR A 68 4.40 -10.43 -3.79
CA TYR A 68 3.06 -9.83 -3.81
C TYR A 68 3.11 -8.35 -4.15
N CYS A 69 4.09 -7.64 -3.59
CA CYS A 69 4.18 -6.19 -3.64
C CYS A 69 5.60 -5.70 -4.00
N PRO A 70 6.04 -5.93 -5.25
CA PRO A 70 7.41 -5.64 -5.65
C PRO A 70 7.69 -4.12 -5.58
N GLY A 71 8.78 -3.79 -4.90
CA GLY A 71 9.24 -2.41 -4.65
C GLY A 71 8.28 -1.58 -3.79
N LYS A 72 7.44 -2.23 -2.97
CA LYS A 72 6.44 -1.60 -2.09
C LYS A 72 6.59 -2.13 -0.68
N ASP A 73 7.77 -1.90 -0.13
CA ASP A 73 8.10 -2.20 1.25
C ASP A 73 7.68 -1.03 2.15
N LEU A 74 7.35 -1.34 3.40
CA LEU A 74 7.21 -0.33 4.43
C LEU A 74 8.53 -0.18 5.16
N THR A 75 8.82 1.03 5.64
CA THR A 75 9.93 1.25 6.55
C THR A 75 9.57 0.80 7.97
N ASP A 76 10.58 0.53 8.79
CA ASP A 76 10.37 0.16 10.20
C ASP A 76 9.55 1.21 10.96
N ALA A 77 9.78 2.50 10.68
CA ALA A 77 9.00 3.59 11.26
C ALA A 77 7.52 3.56 10.84
N GLN A 78 7.23 3.20 9.59
CA GLN A 78 5.85 3.05 9.12
C GLN A 78 5.16 1.82 9.74
N ILE A 79 5.90 0.74 9.94
CA ILE A 79 5.43 -0.46 10.63
C ILE A 79 5.13 -0.14 12.10
N ALA A 80 6.02 0.59 12.78
CA ALA A 80 5.81 1.03 14.16
C ALA A 80 4.52 1.85 14.32
N LEU A 81 4.25 2.79 13.41
CA LEU A 81 3.00 3.56 13.40
C LEU A 81 1.74 2.69 13.23
N LEU A 82 1.83 1.57 12.49
CA LEU A 82 0.74 0.60 12.38
C LEU A 82 0.59 -0.26 13.64
N ALA A 83 1.70 -0.58 14.30
CA ALA A 83 1.71 -1.29 15.58
C ALA A 83 1.07 -0.43 16.69
N GLU A 84 1.45 0.85 16.79
CA GLU A 84 0.82 1.82 17.70
C GLU A 84 -0.70 1.90 17.43
N ALA A 85 -1.11 1.99 16.17
CA ALA A 85 -2.52 2.03 15.80
C ALA A 85 -3.29 0.74 16.16
N LEU A 86 -2.60 -0.40 16.21
CA LEU A 86 -3.15 -1.69 16.68
C LEU A 86 -3.31 -1.70 18.21
N GLU A 87 -2.27 -1.26 18.93
CA GLU A 87 -2.26 -1.20 20.40
C GLU A 87 -3.30 -0.25 20.98
N GLU A 88 -3.55 0.88 20.30
CA GLU A 88 -4.56 1.88 20.67
C GLU A 88 -6.02 1.37 20.61
N GLY A 89 -6.25 0.09 20.30
CA GLY A 89 -7.53 -0.59 20.51
C GLY A 89 -8.72 0.01 19.76
N GLY A 90 -8.45 0.86 18.76
CA GLY A 90 -9.46 1.56 17.99
C GLY A 90 -9.68 3.04 18.31
N ALA A 91 -8.85 3.64 19.17
CA ALA A 91 -8.72 5.08 19.28
C ALA A 91 -8.05 5.69 18.04
N ILE A 92 -7.30 4.90 17.27
CA ILE A 92 -6.75 5.30 15.97
C ILE A 92 -7.53 4.65 14.82
N ARG A 93 -7.84 5.45 13.80
CA ARG A 93 -8.45 5.06 12.53
C ARG A 93 -7.40 5.13 11.44
N VAL A 94 -7.34 4.10 10.60
CA VAL A 94 -6.41 4.00 9.48
C VAL A 94 -7.18 4.03 8.17
N THR A 95 -6.78 4.92 7.25
CA THR A 95 -7.24 4.94 5.86
C THR A 95 -6.08 4.49 4.96
N PRO A 96 -6.09 3.26 4.43
CA PRO A 96 -5.01 2.76 3.60
C PRO A 96 -5.11 3.29 2.16
N ARG A 97 -3.95 3.52 1.54
CA ARG A 97 -3.77 3.75 0.10
C ARG A 97 -3.08 2.53 -0.48
N TYR A 98 -3.58 2.04 -1.60
CA TYR A 98 -3.08 0.80 -2.18
C TYR A 98 -2.97 0.83 -3.71
N LYS A 99 -2.07 0.00 -4.22
CA LYS A 99 -2.05 -0.40 -5.63
C LYS A 99 -2.31 -1.91 -5.72
N ASN A 100 -2.82 -2.36 -6.86
CA ASN A 100 -2.89 -3.80 -7.10
C ASN A 100 -1.48 -4.33 -7.39
N GLY A 101 -1.11 -5.40 -6.69
CA GLY A 101 0.11 -6.17 -6.90
C GLY A 101 -0.16 -7.46 -7.67
N GLN A 102 0.74 -8.42 -7.51
CA GLN A 102 0.63 -9.73 -8.14
C GLN A 102 -0.63 -10.47 -7.64
N ALA A 103 -1.24 -11.26 -8.52
CA ALA A 103 -2.45 -12.06 -8.21
C ALA A 103 -3.60 -11.25 -7.56
N GLY A 104 -3.72 -9.96 -7.87
CA GLY A 104 -4.80 -9.10 -7.35
C GLY A 104 -4.63 -8.69 -5.88
N ARG A 105 -3.47 -8.93 -5.27
CA ARG A 105 -3.18 -8.52 -3.88
C ARG A 105 -3.18 -7.00 -3.75
N LYS A 106 -3.69 -6.47 -2.64
CA LYS A 106 -3.65 -5.03 -2.36
C LYS A 106 -2.33 -4.71 -1.69
N CYS A 107 -1.48 -3.96 -2.38
CA CYS A 107 -0.21 -3.51 -1.85
C CYS A 107 -0.38 -2.18 -1.16
N LEU A 108 -0.07 -2.13 0.13
CA LEU A 108 -0.08 -0.88 0.88
C LEU A 108 1.04 0.02 0.34
N VAL A 109 0.67 1.21 -0.10
CA VAL A 109 1.61 2.23 -0.62
C VAL A 109 1.56 3.52 0.18
N GLY A 110 0.67 3.58 1.18
CA GLY A 110 0.55 4.69 2.10
C GLY A 110 -0.64 4.49 3.03
N PHE A 111 -0.73 5.30 4.07
CA PHE A 111 -1.87 5.30 4.96
C PHE A 111 -2.00 6.66 5.64
N THR A 112 -3.20 6.95 6.13
CA THR A 112 -3.48 8.12 6.96
C THR A 112 -3.98 7.64 8.31
N LEU A 113 -3.39 8.17 9.38
CA LEU A 113 -3.85 7.96 10.75
C LEU A 113 -4.72 9.13 11.19
N ARG A 114 -5.83 8.84 11.88
CA ARG A 114 -6.68 9.85 12.51
C ARG A 114 -7.13 9.32 13.86
N ARG A 115 -7.18 10.18 14.87
CA ARG A 115 -7.88 9.82 16.11
C ARG A 115 -9.36 9.60 15.79
N GLY A 116 -9.88 8.45 16.20
CA GLY A 116 -11.31 8.21 16.33
C GLY A 116 -11.89 9.10 17.42
N LYS A 117 -13.20 9.34 17.37
CA LYS A 117 -13.89 9.83 18.57
C LYS A 117 -13.74 8.75 19.63
N ALA A 118 -13.30 9.12 20.84
CA ALA A 118 -13.39 8.23 21.99
C ALA A 118 -14.86 7.75 22.06
N SER A 119 -15.08 6.46 21.89
CA SER A 119 -16.37 5.91 22.33
C SER A 119 -16.38 6.11 23.84
N ALA A 120 -17.40 6.82 24.34
CA ALA A 120 -17.70 6.80 25.77
C ALA A 120 -17.69 5.32 26.19
N ALA A 121 -16.82 4.99 27.15
CA ALA A 121 -16.72 3.66 27.70
C ALA A 121 -18.10 3.24 28.21
N ASP A 122 -18.50 2.02 27.88
CA ASP A 122 -19.57 1.29 28.57
C ASP A 122 -19.12 0.96 30.00
#